data_AF-A0A086A8T7-F1
#
_entry.id   AF-A0A086A8T7-F1
#
_cell.length_a   1.000
_cell.length_b   1.000
_cell.length_c   1.000
_cell.angle_alpha   90.00
_cell.angle_beta   90.00
_cell.angle_gamma   90.00
#
_symmetry.space_group_name_H-M   'P 1'
#
loop_
_entity.id
_entity.type
_entity.pdbx_description
1 polymer ?
#
loop_
_entity_poly.entity_id
_entity_poly.type
_entity_poly.pdbx_seq_one_letter_code
_entity_poly.pdbx_strand_id
1 'polypeptide(L)' 'MAEVKQTKQDKIIKRNDRIRKRFAFYTDTKHYDSDYALDLLTDEYLPLERETIWLIIRRTGHYKNL' A
#
# COMPACT_ATOMS: atom_id res chain seq x y z
N MET A 1 -3.07 1.59 32.00
CA MET A 1 -2.97 1.92 30.56
C MET A 1 -2.34 0.72 29.88
N ALA A 2 -3.12 -0.10 29.18
CA ALA A 2 -2.58 -1.30 28.54
C ALA A 2 -1.67 -0.88 27.38
N GLU A 3 -0.40 -1.23 27.44
CA GLU A 3 0.53 -1.09 26.31
C GLU A 3 -0.02 -1.92 25.15
N VAL A 4 -0.59 -1.25 24.16
CA VAL A 4 -1.05 -1.89 22.92
C VAL A 4 0.20 -2.37 22.19
N LYS A 5 0.62 -3.61 22.46
CA LYS A 5 1.67 -4.30 21.71
C LYS A 5 1.21 -4.34 20.25
N GLN A 6 1.67 -3.38 19.44
CA GLN A 6 1.41 -3.38 18.01
C GLN A 6 1.93 -4.70 17.44
N THR A 7 1.01 -5.56 17.02
CA THR A 7 1.33 -6.82 16.39
C THR A 7 2.00 -6.54 15.05
N LYS A 8 2.83 -7.47 14.57
CA LYS A 8 3.45 -7.38 13.24
C LYS A 8 2.38 -7.15 12.14
N GLN A 9 1.19 -7.68 12.34
CA GLN A 9 0.03 -7.51 11.48
C GLN A 9 -0.46 -6.05 11.40
N ASP A 10 -0.55 -5.35 12.53
CA ASP A 10 -0.95 -3.93 12.56
C ASP A 10 0.02 -3.03 11.77
N LYS A 11 1.33 -3.32 11.86
CA LYS A 11 2.36 -2.62 11.08
C LYS A 11 2.22 -2.84 9.57
N ILE A 12 1.90 -4.07 9.17
CA ILE A 12 1.66 -4.42 7.76
C ILE A 12 0.40 -3.72 7.23
N ILE A 13 -0.69 -3.72 8.01
CA ILE A 13 -1.94 -3.03 7.64
C ILE A 13 -1.68 -1.53 7.44
N LYS A 14 -0.97 -0.89 8.37
CA LYS A 14 -0.62 0.53 8.26
C LYS A 14 0.25 0.85 7.05
N ARG A 15 1.23 -0.01 6.73
CA ARG A 15 2.05 0.14 5.51
C ARG A 15 1.19 0.04 4.25
N ASN A 16 0.33 -0.96 4.20
CA ASN A 16 -0.55 -1.19 3.05
C ASN A 16 -1.53 -0.02 2.84
N ASP A 17 -2.08 0.54 3.91
CA ASP A 17 -2.92 1.74 3.85
C ASP A 17 -2.16 2.97 3.31
N ARG A 18 -0.90 3.16 3.75
CA ARG A 18 -0.04 4.23 3.21
C ARG A 18 0.23 4.06 1.72
N ILE A 19 0.59 2.86 1.29
CA ILE A 19 0.83 2.54 -0.13
C ILE A 19 -0.41 2.90 -0.97
N ARG A 20 -1.61 2.57 -0.50
CA ARG A 20 -2.87 2.91 -1.19
C ARG A 20 -3.11 4.40 -1.29
N LYS A 21 -2.99 5.12 -0.17
CA LYS A 21 -3.18 6.59 -0.14
C LYS A 21 -2.20 7.29 -1.08
N ARG A 22 -0.98 6.78 -1.15
CA ARG A 22 0.08 7.37 -1.96
C ARG A 22 -0.09 7.06 -3.45
N PHE A 23 -0.54 5.85 -3.78
CA PHE A 23 -0.98 5.52 -5.13
C PHE A 23 -2.12 6.44 -5.59
N ALA A 24 -3.19 6.58 -4.78
CA ALA A 24 -4.30 7.48 -5.08
C ALA A 24 -3.84 8.93 -5.22
N PHE A 25 -2.92 9.41 -4.38
CA PHE A 25 -2.36 10.75 -4.55
C PHE A 25 -1.62 10.91 -5.89
N TYR A 26 -0.85 9.91 -6.31
CA TYR A 26 -0.15 9.94 -7.59
C TYR A 26 -1.12 9.88 -8.78
N THR A 27 -2.17 9.06 -8.72
CA THR A 27 -3.13 8.91 -9.82
C THR A 27 -4.19 10.02 -9.86
N ASP A 28 -4.80 10.35 -8.71
CA ASP A 28 -5.95 11.26 -8.63
C ASP A 28 -5.54 12.73 -8.53
N THR A 29 -4.44 13.03 -7.83
CA THR A 29 -3.99 14.43 -7.63
C THR A 29 -2.93 14.83 -8.64
N LYS A 30 -1.93 13.96 -8.87
CA LYS A 30 -0.84 14.26 -9.80
C LYS A 30 -1.11 13.80 -11.24
N HIS A 31 -2.21 13.08 -11.46
CA HIS A 31 -2.58 12.54 -12.77
C HIS A 31 -1.45 11.74 -13.43
N TYR A 32 -0.65 11.06 -12.61
CA TYR A 32 0.39 10.18 -13.10
C TYR A 32 -0.23 8.91 -13.67
N ASP A 33 0.44 8.38 -14.69
CA ASP A 33 0.12 7.07 -15.20
C ASP A 33 0.27 6.01 -14.10
N SER A 34 -0.58 4.99 -14.14
CA SER A 34 -0.61 3.93 -13.12
C SER A 34 0.70 3.14 -13.08
N ASP A 35 1.31 2.88 -14.23
CA ASP A 35 2.60 2.18 -14.28
C ASP A 35 3.72 3.03 -13.68
N TYR A 36 3.73 4.33 -13.98
CA TYR A 36 4.69 5.28 -13.40
C TYR A 36 4.51 5.43 -11.88
N ALA A 37 3.27 5.52 -11.41
CA ALA A 37 2.94 5.57 -9.98
C ALA A 37 3.39 4.29 -9.25
N LEU A 38 3.28 3.12 -9.89
CA LEU A 38 3.75 1.85 -9.34
C LEU A 38 5.27 1.79 -9.23
N ASP A 39 6.00 2.28 -10.22
CA ASP A 39 7.46 2.31 -10.17
C ASP A 39 7.96 3.24 -9.06
N LEU A 40 7.34 4.41 -8.90
CA LEU A 40 7.62 5.33 -7.78
C LEU A 40 7.39 4.67 -6.41
N LEU A 41 6.29 3.91 -6.26
CA LEU A 41 6.01 3.21 -5.01
C LEU A 41 6.96 2.05 -4.76
N THR A 42 7.43 1.39 -5.82
CA THR A 42 8.40 0.28 -5.73
C THR A 42 9.74 0.78 -5.19
N ASP A 43 10.20 1.93 -5.68
CA ASP A 43 11.40 2.59 -5.16
C ASP A 43 11.22 3.05 -3.69
N GLU A 44 10.05 3.60 -3.36
CA GLU A 44 9.76 4.12 -2.02
C GLU A 44 9.61 3.02 -0.96
N TYR A 45 9.15 1.83 -1.34
CA TYR A 45 8.81 0.73 -0.42
C TYR A 45 9.66 -0.53 -0.61
N LEU A 46 10.95 -0.39 -0.94
CA LEU A 46 11.89 -1.52 -0.96
C LEU A 46 11.85 -2.33 0.35
N PRO A 47 11.83 -3.68 0.31
CA PRO A 47 12.02 -4.54 -0.86
C PRO A 47 10.70 -5.02 -1.50
N LEU A 48 9.58 -4.28 -1.39
CA LEU A 48 8.33 -4.71 -2.01
C LEU A 48 8.44 -4.66 -3.52
N GLU A 49 8.17 -5.80 -4.16
CA GLU A 49 8.10 -5.89 -5.61
C GLU A 49 6.87 -5.16 -6.15
N ARG A 50 6.99 -4.66 -7.38
CA ARG A 50 5.93 -3.98 -8.13
C ARG A 50 4.62 -4.75 -8.12
N GLU A 51 4.66 -6.07 -8.35
CA GLU A 51 3.48 -6.94 -8.28
C GLU A 51 2.87 -6.97 -6.88
N THR A 52 3.68 -6.96 -5.83
CA THR A 52 3.18 -6.95 -4.45
C THR A 52 2.47 -5.62 -4.15
N ILE A 53 3.03 -4.50 -4.60
CA ILE A 53 2.40 -3.18 -4.46
C ILE A 53 1.09 -3.14 -5.24
N TRP A 54 1.10 -3.65 -6.48
CA TRP A 54 -0.12 -3.77 -7.27
C TRP A 54 -1.16 -4.66 -6.60
N LEU A 55 -0.76 -5.77 -5.98
CA LEU A 55 -1.67 -6.62 -5.19
C LEU A 55 -2.24 -5.87 -3.98
N ILE A 56 -1.44 -5.05 -3.28
CA ILE A 56 -1.90 -4.25 -2.14
C ILE A 56 -2.95 -3.22 -2.57
N ILE A 57 -2.75 -2.60 -3.73
CA ILE A 57 -3.66 -1.62 -4.34
C ILE A 57 -4.93 -2.32 -4.86
N ARG A 58 -4.78 -3.39 -5.64
CA ARG A 58 -5.86 -4.14 -6.30
C ARG A 58 -6.69 -5.01 -5.36
N ARG A 59 -6.15 -5.42 -4.19
CA ARG A 59 -6.88 -6.23 -3.19
C ARG A 59 -8.05 -5.52 -2.51
N THR A 60 -8.53 -4.39 -3.04
CA THR A 60 -9.86 -3.82 -2.76
C THR A 60 -11.03 -4.68 -3.25
N GLY A 61 -10.80 -5.93 -3.68
CA GLY A 61 -11.84 -6.96 -3.80
C GLY A 61 -11.87 -8.03 -2.69
N HIS A 62 -10.80 -8.28 -1.92
CA HIS A 62 -10.65 -9.58 -1.23
C HIS A 62 -9.98 -9.56 0.16
N TYR A 63 -10.17 -8.51 0.95
CA TYR A 63 -10.09 -8.63 2.42
C TYR A 63 -11.48 -8.43 3.05
N LYS A 64 -12.54 -8.83 2.32
CA LYS A 64 -13.74 -9.37 2.96
C LYS A 64 -13.38 -10.76 3.49
N ASN A 65 -13.38 -10.92 4.81
CA ASN A 65 -13.36 -12.19 5.56
C ASN A 65 -12.12 -13.09 5.46
N LEU A 66 -11.15 -12.87 6.35
CA LEU A 66 -10.51 -13.93 7.12
C LEU A 66 -10.51 -13.53 8.60
#